data_AF-A0A543CRN5-F1
#
_entry.id   AF-A0A543CRN5-F1
#
_cell.length_a   1.000
_cell.length_b   1.000
_cell.length_c   1.000
_cell.angle_alpha   90.00
_cell.angle_beta   90.00
_cell.angle_gamma   90.00
#
_symmetry.space_group_name_H-M   'P 1'
#
loop_
_entity.id
_entity.type
_entity.pdbx_description
1 polymer ?
#
loop_
_entity_poly.entity_id
_entity_poly.type
_entity_poly.pdbx_seq_one_letter_code
_entity_poly.pdbx_strand_id
1 'polypeptide(L)'
;MSVRKVTISLDPDLYAAAKADAERKGTSVSSWMSDAAAEKLRQQAWDEYMASYEAEHGEFTEEELGRPIPVAYVSGKKQAS
;
A
#
# COMPACT_ATOMS: atom_id res chain seq x y z
N MET A 1 3.96 21.16 3.58
CA MET A 1 2.62 20.53 3.59
C MET A 1 1.86 21.02 4.80
N SER A 2 0.59 21.39 4.64
CA SER A 2 -0.28 21.70 5.77
C SER A 2 -0.75 20.40 6.42
N VAL A 3 -0.57 20.28 7.73
CA VAL A 3 -1.01 19.11 8.50
C VAL A 3 -2.30 19.45 9.21
N ARG A 4 -3.34 18.63 9.04
CA ARG A 4 -4.59 18.74 9.81
C ARG A 4 -4.46 17.90 11.08
N LYS A 5 -4.64 18.54 12.25
CA LYS A 5 -4.73 17.81 13.51
C LYS A 5 -6.10 17.15 13.61
N VAL A 6 -6.10 15.87 13.97
CA VAL A 6 -7.29 15.07 14.22
C VAL A 6 -7.21 14.51 15.64
N THR A 7 -8.34 14.47 16.34
CA THR A 7 -8.45 13.81 17.64
C THR A 7 -9.26 12.54 17.43
N ILE A 8 -8.70 11.40 17.81
CA ILE A 8 -9.31 10.08 17.66
C ILE A 8 -9.13 9.29 18.95
N SER A 9 -10.08 8.41 19.24
CA SER A 9 -9.94 7.40 20.28
C SER A 9 -9.29 6.15 19.70
N LEU A 10 -8.34 5.57 20.43
CA LEU A 10 -7.68 4.33 20.07
C LEU A 10 -7.80 3.35 21.22
N ASP A 11 -7.84 2.07 20.88
CA ASP A 11 -7.62 1.02 21.85
C ASP A 11 -6.26 1.24 22.56
N PRO A 12 -6.19 1.13 23.91
CA PRO A 12 -4.96 1.41 24.64
C PRO A 12 -3.78 0.51 24.25
N ASP A 13 -4.04 -0.76 23.97
CA ASP A 13 -3.00 -1.73 23.62
C ASP A 13 -2.50 -1.46 22.19
N LEU A 14 -3.40 -1.10 21.28
CA LEU A 14 -3.04 -0.64 19.94
C LEU A 14 -2.16 0.61 20.00
N TYR A 15 -2.52 1.60 20.84
CA TYR A 15 -1.70 2.81 21.01
C TYR A 15 -0.31 2.48 21.54
N ALA A 16 -0.20 1.60 22.54
CA ALA A 16 1.08 1.18 23.10
C ALA A 16 1.96 0.47 22.05
N ALA A 17 1.37 -0.43 21.26
CA ALA A 17 2.08 -1.13 20.19
C ALA A 17 2.55 -0.18 19.07
N ALA A 18 1.68 0.73 18.63
CA ALA A 18 2.00 1.75 17.63
C ALA A 18 3.14 2.67 18.11
N LYS A 19 3.09 3.09 19.38
CA LYS A 19 4.13 3.91 19.99
C LYS A 19 5.48 3.18 20.03
N ALA A 20 5.51 1.92 20.45
CA ALA A 20 6.74 1.14 20.51
C ALA A 20 7.37 0.91 19.12
N ASP A 21 6.56 0.66 18.08
CA ASP A 21 7.08 0.55 16.71
C ASP A 21 7.56 1.89 16.16
N ALA A 22 6.82 2.98 16.42
CA ALA A 22 7.23 4.33 16.03
C ALA A 22 8.58 4.71 16.66
N GLU A 23 8.76 4.47 17.95
CA GLU A 23 10.02 4.69 18.68
C GLU A 23 11.17 3.86 18.10
N ARG A 24 10.94 2.57 17.83
CA ARG A 24 11.92 1.69 17.18
C ARG A 24 12.34 2.19 15.80
N LYS A 25 11.41 2.77 15.04
CA LYS A 25 11.65 3.36 13.71
C LYS A 25 12.18 4.80 13.78
N GLY A 26 12.32 5.39 14.97
CA GLY A 26 12.75 6.79 15.13
C GLY A 26 11.74 7.81 14.60
N THR A 27 10.45 7.46 14.58
CA THR A 27 9.37 8.33 14.09
C THR A 27 8.32 8.61 15.17
N SER A 28 7.33 9.46 14.87
CA SER A 28 6.23 9.77 15.76
C SER A 28 5.02 8.85 15.55
N VAL A 29 4.16 8.74 16.56
CA VAL A 29 2.89 7.99 16.46
C VAL A 29 1.99 8.54 15.35
N SER A 30 2.00 9.86 15.10
CA SER A 30 1.21 10.46 14.01
C SER A 30 1.74 10.08 12.63
N SER A 31 3.06 9.99 12.46
CA SER A 31 3.67 9.51 11.22
C SER A 31 3.34 8.04 11.02
N TRP A 32 3.53 7.23 12.05
CA TRP A 32 3.19 5.80 12.04
C TRP A 32 1.73 5.57 11.61
N MET A 33 0.80 6.35 12.16
CA MET A 33 -0.62 6.25 11.82
C MET A 33 -0.90 6.69 10.38
N SER A 34 -0.21 7.74 9.92
CA SER A 34 -0.35 8.24 8.55
C SER A 34 0.16 7.21 7.54
N ASP A 35 1.28 6.55 7.83
CA ASP A 35 1.86 5.49 7.01
C ASP A 35 0.94 4.27 6.96
N ALA A 36 0.43 3.82 8.12
CA ALA A 36 -0.51 2.71 8.21
C ALA A 36 -1.82 2.98 7.44
N ALA A 37 -2.36 4.20 7.56
CA ALA A 37 -3.55 4.60 6.81
C ALA A 37 -3.29 4.65 5.30
N ALA A 38 -2.14 5.19 4.87
CA ALA A 38 -1.77 5.23 3.47
C ALA A 38 -1.56 3.83 2.88
N GLU A 39 -0.97 2.92 3.65
CA GLU A 39 -0.80 1.53 3.25
C GLU A 39 -2.16 0.82 3.09
N LYS A 40 -3.08 1.01 4.04
CA LYS A 40 -4.42 0.42 3.95
C LYS A 40 -5.19 0.92 2.73
N LEU A 41 -5.17 2.23 2.48
CA LEU A 41 -5.82 2.82 1.30
C LEU A 41 -5.20 2.33 0.00
N ARG A 42 -3.87 2.16 -0.03
CA ARG A 42 -3.19 1.60 -1.20
C ARG A 42 -3.62 0.16 -1.46
N GLN A 43 -3.69 -0.68 -0.43
CA GLN A 43 -4.18 -2.06 -0.56
C GLN A 43 -5.61 -2.10 -1.12
N GLN A 44 -6.50 -1.25 -0.60
CA GLN A 44 -7.89 -1.16 -1.11
C GLN A 44 -7.93 -0.73 -2.58
N ALA A 45 -7.14 0.28 -2.96
CA ALA A 45 -7.05 0.72 -4.35
C ALA A 45 -6.48 -0.37 -5.28
N TRP A 46 -5.56 -1.20 -4.78
CA TRP A 46 -5.07 -2.36 -5.52
C TRP A 46 -6.16 -3.41 -5.73
N ASP A 47 -6.94 -3.73 -4.70
CA ASP A 47 -8.05 -4.68 -4.79
C ASP A 47 -9.10 -4.21 -5.81
N GLU A 48 -9.45 -2.91 -5.78
CA GLU A 48 -10.37 -2.29 -6.74
C GLU A 48 -9.81 -2.32 -8.17
N TYR A 49 -8.52 -2.02 -8.33
CA TYR A 49 -7.86 -2.06 -9.62
C TYR A 49 -7.85 -3.48 -10.19
N MET A 50 -7.49 -4.48 -9.39
CA MET A 50 -7.50 -5.89 -9.79
C MET A 50 -8.89 -6.34 -10.25
N ALA A 51 -9.93 -6.02 -9.48
CA ALA A 51 -11.30 -6.35 -9.86
C ALA A 51 -11.72 -5.70 -11.20
N SER A 52 -11.31 -4.44 -11.43
CA SER A 52 -11.60 -3.77 -12.71
C SER A 52 -10.85 -4.39 -13.89
N TYR A 53 -9.60 -4.83 -13.66
CA TYR A 53 -8.76 -5.45 -14.67
C TYR A 53 -9.30 -6.83 -15.07
N GLU A 54 -9.67 -7.67 -14.10
CA GLU A 54 -10.25 -9.00 -14.35
C GLU A 54 -11.61 -8.91 -15.05
N ALA A 55 -12.39 -7.86 -14.77
CA ALA A 55 -13.65 -7.63 -15.48
C ALA A 55 -13.43 -7.26 -16.96
N GLU A 56 -12.34 -6.58 -17.32
CA GLU A 56 -12.03 -6.18 -18.69
C GLU A 56 -11.27 -7.28 -19.47
N HIS A 57 -10.36 -7.99 -18.81
CA HIS A 57 -9.42 -8.91 -19.45
C HIS A 57 -9.63 -10.39 -19.12
N GLY A 58 -10.49 -10.71 -18.15
CA GLY A 58 -10.63 -12.05 -17.58
C GLY A 58 -9.62 -12.29 -16.45
N GLU A 59 -9.86 -13.35 -15.67
CA GLU A 59 -8.92 -13.79 -14.62
C GLU A 59 -7.58 -14.23 -15.23
N PHE A 60 -6.48 -13.95 -14.52
CA PHE A 60 -5.18 -14.47 -14.91
C PHE A 60 -5.18 -16.00 -14.83
N THR A 61 -4.81 -16.66 -15.93
CA THR A 61 -4.68 -18.11 -15.97
C THR A 61 -3.39 -18.57 -15.29
N GLU A 62 -3.36 -19.80 -14.78
CA GLU A 62 -2.16 -20.40 -14.16
C GLU A 62 -0.96 -20.42 -15.12
N GLU A 63 -1.21 -20.56 -16.42
CA GLU A 63 -0.19 -20.53 -17.47
C GLU A 63 0.41 -19.14 -17.68
N GLU A 64 -0.36 -18.08 -17.46
CA GLU A 64 0.13 -16.70 -17.49
C GLU A 64 0.95 -16.35 -16.24
N LEU A 65 0.52 -16.80 -15.06
CA LEU A 65 1.24 -16.60 -13.79
C LEU A 65 2.55 -17.40 -13.72
N GLY A 66 2.60 -18.56 -14.37
CA GLY A 66 3.80 -19.41 -14.47
C GLY A 66 4.82 -18.92 -15.50
N ARG A 67 4.48 -17.92 -16.33
CA ARG A 67 5.39 -17.41 -17.35
C ARG A 67 6.49 -16.57 -16.71
N PRO A 68 7.78 -16.83 -17.01
CA PRO A 68 8.85 -15.95 -16.59
C PRO A 68 8.66 -14.58 -17.26
N ILE A 69 8.34 -13.57 -16.45
CA ILE A 69 8.24 -12.19 -16.92
C ILE A 69 9.64 -11.68 -17.26
N PRO A 70 9.87 -11.21 -18.51
CA PRO A 70 11.16 -10.63 -18.86
C PRO A 70 11.39 -9.38 -17.99
N VAL A 71 12.55 -9.34 -17.33
CA VAL A 71 12.95 -8.32 -16.33
C VAL A 71 12.86 -6.88 -16.85
N ALA A 72 12.77 -6.70 -18.18
CA ALA A 72 12.51 -5.43 -18.82
C ALA A 72 11.18 -4.75 -18.42
N TYR A 73 10.19 -5.51 -17.93
CA TYR A 73 8.88 -4.97 -17.55
C TYR A 73 8.88 -4.26 -16.17
N VAL A 74 9.88 -4.52 -15.32
CA VAL A 74 9.90 -4.03 -13.92
C VAL A 74 10.50 -2.61 -13.80
N SER A 75 10.92 -2.00 -14.91
CA SER A 75 11.40 -0.63 -14.92
C SER A 75 10.57 0.21 -15.88
N GLY A 76 9.78 1.15 -15.34
CA GLY A 76 9.02 2.15 -16.08
C GLY A 76 9.91 3.13 -16.86
N LYS A 77 10.72 2.65 -17.79
CA LYS A 77 11.35 3.48 -18.83
C LYS A 77 10.49 3.44 -20.07
N LYS A 78 9.69 4.48 -20.18
CA LYS A 78 9.06 5.01 -21.38
C LYS A 78 10.04 4.92 -22.56
N GLN A 79 9.84 3.96 -23.47
CA GLN A 79 10.41 4.02 -24.82
C GLN A 79 9.53 5.00 -25.60
N ALA A 80 9.97 6.24 -25.71
CA ALA A 80 9.46 7.15 -26.72
C ALA A 80 10.18 6.79 -28.02
N SER A 81 9.41 6.44 -29.05
CA SER A 81 9.86 6.43 -30.45
C SER A 81 8.99 7.39 -31.24
#